data_AF-A0A959URZ8-F1
#
_entry.id   AF-A0A959URZ8-F1
#
_cell.length_a   1.000
_cell.length_b   1.000
_cell.length_c   1.000
_cell.angle_alpha   90.00
_cell.angle_beta   90.00
_cell.angle_gamma   90.00
#
_symmetry.space_group_name_H-M   'P 1'
#
loop_
_entity.id
_entity.type
_entity.pdbx_description
1 polymer ?
#
loop_
_entity_poly.entity_id
_entity_poly.type
_entity_poly.pdbx_seq_one_letter_code
_entity_poly.pdbx_strand_id
1 'polypeptide(L)' 'TFNPGWDEDANTLPEFTDVRQIKERLKAQGLEVLQEAGEDSGPGSFVVVDPDGNPVLIDQHV' A
#
# COMPACT_ATOMS: atom_id res chain seq x y z
N THR A 1 0.44 6.58 7.22
CA THR A 1 1.03 5.37 6.61
C THR A 1 0.10 4.22 6.90
N PHE A 2 -0.12 3.31 5.94
CA PHE A 2 -0.95 2.12 6.10
C PHE A 2 -0.10 0.89 5.76
N ASN A 3 -0.10 -0.11 6.64
CA ASN A 3 0.59 -1.38 6.42
C ASN A 3 -0.42 -2.52 6.34
N PRO A 4 -0.59 -3.16 5.18
CA PRO A 4 -1.61 -4.22 5.02
C PRO A 4 -1.27 -5.48 5.82
N GLY A 5 0.00 -5.70 6.14
CA GLY A 5 0.47 -6.89 6.85
C GLY A 5 0.36 -6.79 8.36
N TRP A 6 -0.08 -5.66 8.93
CA TRP A 6 -0.13 -5.44 10.38
C TRP A 6 -1.53 -5.09 10.89
N ASP A 7 -1.84 -5.54 12.10
CA ASP A 7 -3.00 -5.04 12.87
C ASP A 7 -2.70 -3.70 13.56
N GLU A 8 -3.68 -3.18 14.30
CA GLU A 8 -3.56 -1.90 15.03
C GLU A 8 -2.46 -1.90 16.11
N ASP A 9 -2.05 -3.08 16.57
CA ASP A 9 -0.99 -3.31 17.55
C ASP A 9 0.37 -3.63 16.90
N ALA A 10 0.47 -3.50 15.56
CA ALA A 10 1.65 -3.81 14.76
C ALA A 10 2.08 -5.30 14.75
N ASN A 11 1.17 -6.24 15.01
CA ASN A 11 1.42 -7.66 14.84
C ASN A 11 1.24 -8.10 13.39
N THR A 12 2.07 -9.03 12.93
CA THR A 12 1.94 -9.60 11.57
C THR A 12 0.66 -10.42 11.43
N LEU A 13 -0.13 -10.08 10.42
CA LEU A 13 -1.31 -10.83 10.01
C LEU A 13 -0.90 -12.07 9.20
N PRO A 14 -1.56 -13.23 9.42
CA PRO A 14 -1.26 -14.46 8.69
C PRO A 14 -1.64 -14.37 7.22
N GLU A 15 -2.61 -13.52 6.88
CA GLU A 15 -3.06 -13.25 5.52
C GLU A 15 -3.35 -11.75 5.38
N PHE A 16 -2.87 -11.17 4.29
CA PHE A 16 -3.13 -9.78 3.93
C PHE A 16 -3.10 -9.62 2.41
N THR A 17 -3.69 -8.53 1.91
CA THR A 17 -3.63 -8.22 0.48
C THR A 17 -2.27 -7.61 0.15
N ASP A 18 -1.58 -8.17 -0.84
CA ASP A 18 -0.29 -7.65 -1.30
C ASP A 18 -0.42 -6.18 -1.74
N VAL A 19 0.57 -5.37 -1.36
CA VAL A 19 0.65 -3.93 -1.63
C VAL A 19 0.49 -3.61 -3.12
N ARG A 20 0.97 -4.49 -4.01
CA ARG A 20 0.86 -4.33 -5.47
C ARG A 20 -0.58 -4.52 -5.94
N GLN A 21 -1.33 -5.44 -5.33
CA GLN A 21 -2.75 -5.63 -5.64
C GLN A 21 -3.59 -4.42 -5.18
N ILE A 22 -3.26 -3.85 -4.02
CA ILE A 22 -3.92 -2.64 -3.52
C ILE A 22 -3.66 -1.48 -4.49
N LYS A 23 -2.41 -1.30 -4.92
CA LYS A 23 -2.01 -0.29 -5.91
C LYS A 23 -2.83 -0.38 -7.19
N GLU A 24 -2.92 -1.55 -7.80
CA GLU A 24 -3.66 -1.74 -9.06
C GLU A 24 -5.15 -1.43 -8.90
N ARG A 25 -5.76 -1.79 -7.76
CA ARG A 25 -7.15 -1.45 -7.45
C ARG A 25 -7.36 0.06 -7.34
N LEU A 26 -6.46 0.77 -6.66
CA LEU A 26 -6.55 2.22 -6.48
C LEU A 26 -6.32 2.97 -7.80
N LYS A 27 -5.36 2.51 -8.63
CA LYS A 27 -5.18 3.02 -10.00
C LYS A 27 -6.44 2.83 -10.85
N ALA A 28 -7.08 1.65 -10.79
CA ALA A 28 -8.32 1.39 -11.52
C ALA A 28 -9.49 2.26 -11.05
N GLN A 29 -9.47 2.74 -9.82
CA GLN A 29 -10.42 3.72 -9.28
C GLN A 29 -10.09 5.17 -9.64
N GLY A 30 -9.01 5.41 -10.38
CA GLY A 30 -8.60 6.74 -10.83
C GLY A 30 -7.78 7.54 -9.82
N LEU A 31 -7.28 6.91 -8.75
CA LEU A 31 -6.37 7.58 -7.84
C LEU A 31 -4.97 7.68 -8.46
N GLU A 32 -4.32 8.83 -8.24
CA GLU A 32 -2.98 9.10 -8.72
C GLU A 32 -1.92 8.41 -7.84
N VAL A 33 -1.04 7.63 -8.47
CA VAL A 33 0.13 7.03 -7.80
C VAL A 33 1.36 7.84 -8.14
N LEU A 34 1.98 8.44 -7.12
CA LEU A 34 3.12 9.36 -7.28
C LEU A 34 4.48 8.64 -7.26
N GLN A 35 4.59 7.57 -6.47
CA GLN A 35 5.83 6.85 -6.26
C GLN A 35 5.53 5.38 -5.93
N GLU A 36 6.38 4.48 -6.40
CA GLU A 36 6.38 3.06 -6.02
C GLU A 36 7.81 2.56 -5.82
N ALA A 37 7.98 1.60 -4.92
CA ALA A 37 9.23 0.93 -4.61
C ALA A 37 8.98 -0.53 -4.21
N GLY A 38 9.96 -1.40 -4.42
CA GLY A 38 9.89 -2.81 -4.06
C GLY A 38 10.23 -3.74 -5.22
N GLU A 39 10.34 -5.03 -4.92
CA GLU A 39 10.57 -6.09 -5.91
C GLU A 39 9.24 -6.70 -6.38
N ASP A 40 9.27 -7.80 -7.12
CA ASP A 40 8.04 -8.52 -7.54
C ASP A 40 7.35 -9.26 -6.37
N SER A 41 8.06 -9.47 -5.26
CA SER A 41 7.57 -10.13 -4.04
C SER A 41 8.20 -9.57 -2.78
N GLY A 42 7.58 -9.80 -1.62
CA GLY A 42 8.08 -9.30 -0.34
C GLY A 42 7.88 -7.78 -0.19
N PRO A 43 8.77 -7.09 0.54
CA PRO A 43 8.59 -5.68 0.88
C PRO A 43 8.34 -4.80 -0.34
N GLY A 44 7.45 -3.82 -0.18
CA GLY A 44 7.09 -2.89 -1.23
C GLY A 44 6.23 -1.76 -0.70
N SER A 45 6.29 -0.62 -1.37
CA SER A 45 5.53 0.56 -0.96
C SER A 45 5.14 1.42 -2.14
N PHE A 46 4.10 2.22 -1.96
CA PHE A 46 3.71 3.25 -2.91
C PHE A 46 3.00 4.41 -2.22
N VAL A 47 2.97 5.55 -2.90
CA VAL A 47 2.26 6.76 -2.46
C VAL A 47 1.11 7.01 -3.41
N VAL A 48 -0.09 7.18 -2.84
CA VAL A 48 -1.31 7.57 -3.56
C VAL A 48 -1.83 8.91 -3.03
N VAL A 49 -2.44 9.72 -3.88
CA VAL A 49 -3.13 10.96 -3.46
C VAL A 49 -4.60 10.66 -3.27
N ASP A 50 -5.14 10.92 -2.07
CA ASP A 50 -6.57 10.81 -1.81
C ASP A 50 -7.37 11.94 -2.50
N PRO A 51 -8.71 11.83 -2.59
CA PRO A 51 -9.54 12.88 -3.20
C PRO A 51 -9.48 14.25 -2.51
N ASP A 52 -9.04 14.30 -1.24
CA ASP A 52 -8.83 15.53 -0.49
C ASP A 52 -7.45 16.15 -0.74
N GLY A 53 -6.61 15.50 -1.56
CA GLY A 53 -5.27 15.96 -1.94
C GLY A 53 -4.16 15.53 -0.99
N ASN A 54 -4.43 14.64 -0.03
CA ASN A 54 -3.41 14.18 0.91
C ASN A 54 -2.61 12.99 0.35
N PRO A 55 -1.27 13.02 0.41
CA PRO A 55 -0.46 11.86 0.06
C PRO A 55 -0.53 10.79 1.17
N VAL A 56 -0.90 9.58 0.79
CA VAL A 56 -0.96 8.39 1.66
C VAL A 56 0.12 7.41 1.24
N LEU A 57 1.09 7.18 2.14
CA LEU A 57 2.05 6.09 2.00
C LEU A 57 1.42 4.76 2.41
N ILE A 58 1.46 3.79 1.51
CA ILE A 58 1.12 2.40 1.76
C ILE A 58 2.42 1.61 1.73
N ASP A 59 2.75 0.91 2.82
CA ASP A 59 4.03 0.22 3.02
C ASP A 59 3.79 -1.21 3.50
N GLN A 60 4.35 -2.19 2.81
CA GLN A 60 4.38 -3.59 3.20
C GLN A 60 5.80 -3.97 3.59
N HIS A 61 5.95 -4.50 4.80
CA HIS A 61 7.25 -4.80 5.41
C HIS A 61 7.63 -6.29 5.40
N VAL A 62 6.72 -7.16 4.94
CA VAL A 62 6.82 -8.62 5.00
C VAL A 62 6.64 -9.28 3.64
#